data_AF-A0A4S8MN16-F1
#
_entry.id   AF-A0A4S8MN16-F1
#
_cell.length_a   1.000
_cell.length_b   1.000
_cell.length_c   1.000
_cell.angle_alpha   90.00
_cell.angle_beta   90.00
_cell.angle_gamma   90.00
#
_symmetry.space_group_name_H-M   'P 1'
#
loop_
_entity.id
_entity.type
_entity.pdbx_description
1 polymer ?
#
loop_
_entity_poly.entity_id
_entity_poly.type
_entity_poly.pdbx_seq_one_letter_code
_entity_poly.pdbx_strand_id
1 'polypeptide(L)'
;TEAEMARADQILQDAESDFASYDAEIARLKTALSLIEHKRQFLQEYVYKHRSLLAPVRRLPPEILSLIFLAHISQSGNTLAYGDFQYGEMSSLVLSQVSIGWRRLALDLPRLW
;
A
#
# COMPACT_ATOMS: atom_id res chain seq x y z
N THR A 1 46.20 44.09 -3.96
CA THR A 1 47.52 43.64 -4.47
C THR A 1 47.36 42.25 -5.09
N GLU A 2 48.26 41.84 -5.99
CA GLU A 2 48.21 40.53 -6.67
C GLU A 2 48.12 39.34 -5.67
N ALA A 3 48.78 39.47 -4.51
CA ALA A 3 48.72 38.51 -3.41
C ALA A 3 47.33 38.37 -2.75
N GLU A 4 46.49 39.41 -2.78
CA GLU A 4 45.12 39.35 -2.24
C GLU A 4 44.19 38.61 -3.21
N MET A 5 44.36 38.80 -4.51
CA MET A 5 43.59 38.08 -5.54
C MET A 5 43.92 36.59 -5.51
N ALA A 6 45.21 36.22 -5.45
CA ALA A 6 45.62 34.82 -5.35
C ALA A 6 45.07 34.11 -4.10
N ARG A 7 44.96 34.82 -2.98
CA ARG A 7 44.34 34.28 -1.76
C ARG A 7 42.83 34.09 -1.92
N ALA A 8 42.15 35.03 -2.56
CA ALA A 8 40.72 34.92 -2.83
C ALA A 8 40.43 33.73 -3.77
N ASP A 9 41.25 33.55 -4.81
CA ASP A 9 41.13 32.44 -5.75
C ASP A 9 41.34 31.07 -5.07
N GLN A 10 42.31 30.97 -4.16
CA GLN A 10 42.53 29.74 -3.39
C GLN A 10 41.32 29.40 -2.50
N ILE A 11 40.76 30.40 -1.81
CA ILE A 11 39.57 30.20 -0.96
C ILE A 11 38.38 29.71 -1.80
N LEU A 12 38.21 30.28 -3.00
CA LEU A 12 37.17 29.85 -3.94
C LEU A 12 37.38 28.39 -4.38
N GLN A 13 38.60 28.01 -4.76
CA GLN A 13 38.91 26.64 -5.15
C GLN A 13 38.67 25.64 -4.01
N ASP A 14 39.08 25.99 -2.79
CA ASP A 14 38.87 25.14 -1.62
C ASP A 14 37.36 24.96 -1.34
N ALA A 15 36.58 26.04 -1.43
CA ALA A 15 35.14 25.99 -1.26
C ALA A 15 34.44 25.17 -2.36
N GLU A 16 34.87 25.30 -3.62
CA GLU A 16 34.35 24.49 -4.74
C GLU A 16 34.65 23.01 -4.56
N SER A 17 35.84 22.67 -4.06
CA SER A 17 36.22 21.30 -3.72
C SER A 17 35.34 20.73 -2.60
N ASP A 18 35.10 21.53 -1.55
CA ASP A 18 34.21 21.13 -0.45
C ASP A 18 32.77 20.92 -0.93
N PHE A 19 32.25 21.79 -1.81
CA PHE A 19 30.92 21.61 -2.40
C PHE A 19 30.82 20.29 -3.17
N ALA A 20 31.80 19.99 -4.02
CA ALA A 20 31.82 18.74 -4.77
C ALA A 20 31.88 17.50 -3.84
N SER A 21 32.63 17.59 -2.75
CA SER A 21 32.72 16.54 -1.72
C SER A 21 31.37 16.32 -1.03
N TYR A 22 30.70 17.40 -0.62
CA TYR A 22 29.37 17.30 0.01
C TYR A 22 28.30 16.79 -0.95
N ASP A 23 28.31 17.19 -2.21
CA ASP A 23 27.37 16.66 -3.21
C ASP A 23 27.55 15.16 -3.44
N ALA A 24 28.80 14.68 -3.48
CA ALA A 24 29.10 13.26 -3.58
C ALA A 24 28.58 12.48 -2.35
N GLU A 25 28.76 13.02 -1.15
CA GLU A 25 28.27 12.40 0.08
C GLU A 25 26.74 12.41 0.15
N ILE A 26 26.09 13.50 -0.26
CA ILE A 26 24.63 13.59 -0.38
C ILE A 26 24.12 12.53 -1.36
N ALA A 27 24.76 12.37 -2.52
CA ALA A 27 24.37 11.36 -3.51
C ALA A 27 24.51 9.94 -2.94
N ARG A 28 25.60 9.65 -2.23
CA ARG A 28 25.84 8.38 -1.55
C ARG A 28 24.76 8.08 -0.51
N LEU A 29 24.45 9.04 0.35
CA LEU A 29 23.46 8.90 1.42
C LEU A 29 22.04 8.74 0.85
N LYS A 30 21.67 9.48 -0.19
CA LYS A 30 20.38 9.31 -0.89
C LYS A 30 20.24 7.91 -1.48
N THR A 31 21.31 7.38 -2.07
CA THR A 31 21.33 6.01 -2.60
C THR A 31 21.14 4.97 -1.50
N ALA A 32 21.85 5.13 -0.37
CA ALA A 32 21.72 4.25 0.77
C ALA A 32 20.32 4.31 1.39
N LEU A 33 19.73 5.50 1.50
CA LEU A 33 18.37 5.71 1.99
C LEU A 33 17.35 4.99 1.09
N SER A 34 17.42 5.21 -0.23
CA SER A 34 16.52 4.58 -1.19
C SER A 34 16.58 3.05 -1.13
N LEU A 35 17.78 2.47 -0.97
CA LEU A 35 17.94 1.03 -0.79
C LEU A 35 17.23 0.51 0.47
N ILE A 36 17.37 1.22 1.59
CA ILE A 36 16.75 0.82 2.86
C ILE A 36 15.22 0.98 2.79
N GLU A 37 14.73 2.07 2.19
CA GLU A 37 13.30 2.29 1.97
C GLU A 37 12.69 1.18 1.12
N HIS A 38 13.35 0.78 0.04
CA HIS A 38 12.90 -0.33 -0.80
C HIS A 38 12.85 -1.65 -0.01
N LYS A 39 13.89 -1.98 0.76
CA LYS A 39 13.90 -3.17 1.62
C LYS A 39 12.78 -3.13 2.67
N ARG A 40 12.54 -1.97 3.27
CA ARG A 40 11.46 -1.76 4.24
C ARG A 40 10.11 -2.00 3.59
N GLN A 41 9.85 -1.42 2.42
CA GLN A 41 8.58 -1.61 1.70
C GLN A 41 8.35 -3.09 1.37
N PHE A 42 9.35 -3.77 0.82
CA PHE A 42 9.26 -5.20 0.52
C PHE A 42 8.91 -6.02 1.77
N LEU A 43 9.58 -5.76 2.89
CA LEU A 43 9.31 -6.46 4.14
C LEU A 43 7.92 -6.14 4.70
N GLN A 44 7.47 -4.89 4.59
CA GLN A 44 6.12 -4.50 4.99
C GLN A 44 5.05 -5.25 4.21
N GLU A 45 5.20 -5.36 2.88
CA GLU A 45 4.29 -6.14 2.04
C GLU A 45 4.30 -7.63 2.41
N TYR A 46 5.49 -8.20 2.64
CA TYR A 46 5.66 -9.59 3.08
C TYR A 46 4.94 -9.86 4.41
N VAL A 47 5.16 -8.99 5.41
CA VAL A 47 4.50 -9.09 6.72
C VAL A 47 2.98 -8.91 6.59
N TYR A 48 2.52 -7.95 5.80
CA TYR A 48 1.10 -7.72 5.56
C TYR A 48 0.43 -8.96 4.96
N LYS A 49 1.02 -9.55 3.91
CA LYS A 49 0.52 -10.77 3.27
C LYS A 49 0.40 -11.90 4.29
N HIS A 50 1.42 -12.14 5.12
CA HIS A 50 1.38 -13.22 6.11
C HIS A 50 0.43 -12.95 7.27
N ARG A 51 0.35 -11.71 7.78
CA ARG A 51 -0.65 -11.34 8.78
C ARG A 51 -2.06 -11.51 8.26
N SER A 52 -2.30 -11.26 6.97
CA SER A 52 -3.62 -11.50 6.36
C SER A 52 -4.04 -12.97 6.42
N LEU A 53 -3.08 -13.91 6.39
CA LEU A 53 -3.35 -15.35 6.54
C LEU A 53 -3.82 -15.70 7.96
N LEU A 54 -3.32 -14.97 8.95
CA LEU A 54 -3.67 -15.15 10.36
C LEU A 54 -4.92 -14.39 10.78
N ALA A 55 -5.53 -13.62 9.87
CA ALA A 55 -6.70 -12.82 10.16
C ALA A 55 -7.84 -13.70 10.69
N PRO A 56 -8.49 -13.33 11.81
CA PRO A 56 -9.56 -14.14 12.42
C PRO A 56 -10.67 -14.51 11.45
N VAL A 57 -10.93 -13.63 10.50
CA VAL A 57 -11.93 -13.79 9.43
C VAL A 57 -11.74 -15.05 8.58
N ARG A 58 -10.50 -15.56 8.45
CA ARG A 58 -10.19 -16.82 7.74
C ARG A 58 -10.37 -18.06 8.61
N ARG A 59 -10.53 -17.88 9.92
CA ARG A 59 -10.76 -18.94 10.92
C ARG A 59 -12.23 -19.07 11.29
N LEU A 60 -13.09 -18.19 10.78
CA LEU A 60 -14.52 -18.28 11.00
C LEU A 60 -15.08 -19.51 10.29
N PRO A 61 -15.93 -20.30 10.96
CA PRO A 61 -16.70 -21.34 10.29
C PRO A 61 -17.55 -20.73 9.15
N PRO A 62 -17.74 -21.46 8.04
CA PRO A 62 -18.56 -21.01 6.92
C PRO A 62 -19.97 -20.56 7.32
N GLU A 63 -20.55 -21.19 8.34
CA GLU A 63 -21.90 -20.89 8.86
C GLU A 63 -21.96 -19.50 9.49
N ILE A 64 -20.96 -19.15 10.30
CA ILE A 64 -20.88 -17.83 10.94
C ILE A 64 -20.63 -16.76 9.89
N LEU A 65 -19.75 -17.06 8.92
CA LEU A 65 -19.46 -16.14 7.84
C LEU A 65 -20.68 -15.89 6.94
N SER A 66 -21.48 -16.93 6.69
CA SER A 66 -22.76 -16.86 5.98
C SER A 66 -23.77 -15.95 6.68
N LEU A 67 -23.87 -16.05 8.01
CA LEU A 67 -24.74 -15.16 8.80
C LEU A 67 -24.30 -13.70 8.70
N ILE A 68 -22.98 -13.44 8.72
CA ILE A 68 -22.43 -12.10 8.54
C ILE A 68 -22.79 -11.55 7.16
N PHE A 69 -22.66 -12.35 6.09
CA PHE A 69 -22.99 -11.93 4.73
C PHE A 69 -24.47 -11.57 4.60
N LEU A 70 -25.36 -12.42 5.11
CA LEU A 70 -26.80 -12.18 5.08
C LEU A 70 -27.21 -10.95 5.91
N ALA A 71 -26.62 -10.78 7.09
CA ALA A 71 -26.88 -9.62 7.93
C ALA A 71 -26.41 -8.32 7.27
N HIS A 72 -25.24 -8.34 6.62
CA HIS A 72 -24.70 -7.20 5.90
C HIS A 72 -25.59 -6.82 4.72
N ILE A 73 -25.92 -7.76 3.84
CA ILE A 73 -26.81 -7.53 2.68
C ILE A 73 -28.19 -7.01 3.11
N SER A 74 -28.74 -7.53 4.22
CA SER A 74 -30.03 -7.06 4.73
C SER A 74 -30.00 -5.60 5.20
N GLN A 75 -28.82 -5.07 5.55
CA GLN A 75 -28.63 -3.69 6.00
C GLN A 75 -28.23 -2.74 4.87
N SER A 76 -27.33 -3.18 3.98
CA SER A 76 -26.77 -2.35 2.89
C SER A 76 -27.57 -2.43 1.60
N GLY A 77 -28.42 -3.44 1.44
CA GLY A 77 -29.07 -3.76 0.16
C GLY A 77 -28.11 -4.44 -0.82
N ASN A 78 -28.68 -5.13 -1.80
CA ASN A 78 -27.94 -5.81 -2.87
C ASN A 78 -28.63 -5.54 -4.21
N THR A 79 -28.50 -4.31 -4.69
CA THR A 79 -29.21 -3.83 -5.89
C THR A 79 -28.25 -3.71 -7.06
N LEU A 80 -28.59 -4.38 -8.17
CA LEU A 80 -27.96 -4.17 -9.48
C LEU A 80 -28.75 -3.08 -10.23
N ALA A 81 -28.17 -1.91 -10.47
CA ALA A 81 -28.77 -0.92 -11.37
C ALA A 81 -28.04 -0.91 -12.72
N TYR A 82 -28.81 -0.98 -13.81
CA TYR A 82 -28.33 -0.83 -15.18
C TYR A 82 -29.15 0.25 -15.87
N GLY A 83 -28.50 1.35 -16.26
CA GLY A 83 -29.14 2.61 -16.70
C GLY A 83 -28.80 3.77 -15.78
N ASP A 84 -29.49 4.92 -15.93
CA ASP A 84 -29.16 6.18 -15.23
C ASP A 84 -29.32 6.09 -13.70
N PHE A 85 -28.24 5.56 -13.13
CA PHE A 85 -27.62 5.74 -11.84
C PHE A 85 -28.42 5.46 -10.57
N GLN A 86 -28.26 4.22 -10.06
CA GLN A 86 -27.96 4.02 -8.64
C GLN A 86 -26.87 2.96 -8.47
N TYR A 87 -25.62 3.39 -8.26
CA TYR A 87 -24.55 2.52 -7.76
C TYR A 87 -24.85 2.15 -6.29
N GLY A 88 -25.82 1.28 -6.08
CA GLY A 88 -25.89 0.52 -4.85
C GLY A 88 -24.67 -0.39 -4.79
N GLU A 89 -23.94 -0.39 -3.67
CA GLU A 89 -22.85 -1.35 -3.46
C GLU A 89 -23.40 -2.75 -3.71
N MET A 90 -22.84 -3.45 -4.71
CA MET A 90 -23.08 -4.87 -4.88
C MET A 90 -22.40 -5.59 -3.73
N SER A 91 -23.04 -5.57 -2.57
CA SER A 91 -22.50 -6.04 -1.30
C SER A 91 -22.03 -7.49 -1.45
N SER A 92 -22.77 -8.33 -2.17
CA SER A 92 -22.37 -9.69 -2.55
C SER A 92 -21.06 -9.77 -3.36
N LEU A 93 -20.88 -8.90 -4.36
CA LEU A 93 -19.64 -8.82 -5.14
C LEU A 93 -18.47 -8.31 -4.29
N VAL A 94 -18.69 -7.28 -3.47
CA VAL A 94 -17.65 -6.72 -2.58
C VAL A 94 -17.16 -7.79 -1.61
N LEU A 95 -18.07 -8.53 -0.97
CA LEU A 95 -17.73 -9.67 -0.10
C LEU A 95 -16.95 -10.75 -0.89
N SER A 96 -17.34 -11.03 -2.14
CA SER A 96 -16.68 -12.01 -3.00
C SER A 96 -15.25 -11.63 -3.43
N GLN A 97 -14.83 -10.38 -3.25
CA GLN A 97 -13.46 -9.94 -3.56
C GLN A 97 -12.47 -10.10 -2.39
N VAL A 98 -12.94 -10.41 -1.18
CA VAL A 98 -12.08 -10.46 0.02
C VAL A 98 -11.11 -11.65 0.00
N SER A 99 -11.60 -12.85 -0.38
CA SER A 99 -10.76 -14.05 -0.48
C SER A 99 -11.41 -15.13 -1.34
N ILE A 100 -10.63 -16.14 -1.77
CA ILE A 100 -11.18 -17.31 -2.48
C ILE A 100 -12.21 -18.05 -1.64
N GLY A 101 -12.02 -18.15 -0.32
CA GLY A 101 -12.98 -18.79 0.58
C GLY A 101 -14.30 -18.02 0.67
N TRP A 102 -14.22 -16.69 0.80
CA TRP A 102 -15.39 -15.81 0.81
C TRP A 102 -16.15 -15.87 -0.51
N ARG A 103 -15.44 -15.90 -1.64
CA ARG A 103 -16.04 -16.04 -2.97
C ARG A 103 -16.77 -17.36 -3.14
N ARG A 104 -16.15 -18.49 -2.76
CA ARG A 104 -16.81 -19.81 -2.83
C ARG A 104 -18.08 -19.82 -2.00
N LEU A 105 -17.97 -19.38 -0.75
CA LEU A 105 -19.13 -19.31 0.15
C LEU A 105 -20.23 -18.39 -0.39
N ALA A 106 -19.89 -17.23 -0.96
CA ALA A 106 -20.87 -16.31 -1.52
C ALA A 106 -21.61 -16.89 -2.74
N LEU A 107 -20.91 -17.69 -3.57
CA LEU A 107 -21.51 -18.40 -4.70
C LEU A 107 -22.39 -19.58 -4.23
N ASP A 108 -21.99 -20.25 -3.14
CA ASP A 108 -22.76 -21.35 -2.53
C ASP A 108 -24.01 -20.86 -1.77
N LEU A 109 -24.18 -19.54 -1.61
CA LEU A 109 -25.32 -18.91 -0.95
C LEU A 109 -26.21 -18.17 -1.97
N PRO A 110 -27.23 -18.84 -2.56
CA PRO A 110 -28.16 -18.20 -3.50
C PRO A 110 -28.87 -16.97 -2.94
N ARG A 111 -29.05 -16.90 -1.60
CA ARG A 111 -29.73 -15.78 -0.92
C ARG A 111 -28.96 -14.46 -0.94
N LEU A 112 -27.72 -14.45 -1.43
CA LEU A 112 -26.90 -13.24 -1.54
C LEU A 112 -27.03 -12.53 -2.89
N TRP A 113 -27.75 -13.11 -3.85
CA TRP A 113 -27.95 -12.58 -5.20
C TRP A 113 -29.42 -12.23 -5.39
#